data_AF-A0A453J0E3-F1
#
_entry.id   AF-A0A453J0E3-F1
#
_cell.length_a   1.000
_cell.length_b   1.000
_cell.length_c   1.000
_cell.angle_alpha   90.00
_cell.angle_beta   90.00
_cell.angle_gamma   90.00
#
_symmetry.space_group_name_H-M   'P 1'
#
loop_
_entity.id
_entity.type
_entity.pdbx_description
1 polymer ?
#
loop_
_entity_poly.entity_id
_entity_poly.type
_entity_poly.pdbx_seq_one_letter_code
_entity_poly.pdbx_strand_id
1 'polypeptide(L)' 'MSSPSKRREMDLMKLMMSDYKVETVNDGMQEFLVEFRGPQES' A
#
# COMPACT_ATOMS: atom_id res chain seq x y z
N MET A 1 -9.15 18.79 8.32
CA MET A 1 -8.32 17.63 8.69
C MET A 1 -9.07 16.37 8.30
N SER A 2 -8.51 15.52 7.44
CA SER A 2 -9.15 14.24 7.11
C SER A 2 -9.23 13.35 8.36
N SER A 3 -10.31 12.56 8.50
CA SER A 3 -10.33 11.56 9.56
C SER A 3 -9.19 10.55 9.35
N PRO A 4 -8.61 10.00 10.43
CA PRO A 4 -7.53 9.00 10.33
C PRO A 4 -7.91 7.79 9.46
N SER A 5 -9.16 7.35 9.51
CA SER A 5 -9.66 6.24 8.67
C SER A 5 -9.64 6.60 7.18
N LYS A 6 -10.17 7.78 6.81
CA LYS A 6 -10.16 8.25 5.42
C LYS A 6 -8.74 8.44 4.89
N ARG A 7 -7.81 8.89 5.74
CA ARG A 7 -6.40 9.02 5.36
C ARG A 7 -5.78 7.66 5.06
N ARG A 8 -6.00 6.66 5.92
CA ARG A 8 -5.48 5.30 5.74
C ARG A 8 -5.97 4.68 4.43
N GLU A 9 -7.27 4.77 4.16
CA GLU A 9 -7.88 4.26 2.93
C GLU A 9 -7.29 4.95 1.69
N MET A 10 -7.19 6.28 1.70
CA MET A 10 -6.63 7.05 0.59
C MET A 10 -5.16 6.70 0.34
N ASP A 11 -4.35 6.57 1.39
CA ASP A 11 -2.93 6.28 1.27
C ASP A 11 -2.70 4.86 0.73
N LEU A 12 -3.53 3.88 1.13
CA LEU A 12 -3.49 2.53 0.56
C LEU A 12 -3.91 2.51 -0.92
N MET A 13 -4.99 3.21 -1.28
CA MET A 13 -5.43 3.30 -2.68
C MET A 13 -4.34 3.89 -3.58
N LYS A 14 -3.63 4.94 -3.12
CA LYS A 14 -2.49 5.50 -3.86
C LYS A 14 -1.36 4.50 -4.03
N LEU A 15 -1.07 3.70 -3.00
CA LEU A 15 -0.04 2.67 -3.07
C LEU A 15 -0.43 1.57 -4.08
N MET A 16 -1.69 1.14 -4.10
CA MET A 16 -2.19 0.15 -5.08
C MET A 16 -2.20 0.65 -6.53
N MET A 17 -2.21 1.97 -6.74
CA MET A 17 -2.13 2.59 -8.07
C MET A 17 -0.69 2.93 -8.49
N SER A 18 0.29 2.70 -7.62
CA SER A 18 1.69 2.95 -7.92
C SER A 18 2.32 1.75 -8.65
N ASP A 19 3.58 1.88 -9.05
CA ASP A 19 4.33 0.81 -9.72
C ASP A 19 4.78 -0.32 -8.78
N TYR A 20 4.46 -0.23 -7.48
CA TYR A 20 4.71 -1.32 -6.54
C TYR A 20 3.69 -2.45 -6.74
N LYS A 21 4.17 -3.69 -6.63
CA LYS A 21 3.30 -4.85 -6.54
C LYS A 21 2.73 -4.94 -5.12
N VAL A 22 1.43 -4.68 -4.98
CA VAL A 22 0.70 -4.68 -3.71
C VAL A 22 -0.39 -5.74 -3.74
N GLU A 23 -0.47 -6.56 -2.70
CA GLU A 23 -1.50 -7.61 -2.54
C GLU A 23 -2.20 -7.44 -1.18
N THR A 24 -3.52 -7.29 -1.18
CA THR A 24 -4.31 -7.18 0.06
C THR A 24 -4.59 -8.56 0.64
N VAL A 25 -4.60 -8.67 1.96
CA VAL A 25 -4.85 -9.93 2.67
C VAL A 25 -6.34 -10.05 3.00
N ASN A 26 -6.97 -11.18 2.62
CA ASN A 26 -8.40 -11.45 2.87
C ASN A 26 -9.33 -10.32 2.37
N ASP A 27 -8.99 -9.66 1.25
CA ASP A 27 -9.70 -8.49 0.70
C ASP A 27 -9.85 -7.32 1.69
N GLY A 28 -9.05 -7.30 2.75
CA GLY A 28 -9.04 -6.28 3.79
C GLY A 28 -8.02 -5.17 3.51
N MET A 29 -8.43 -3.92 3.74
CA MET A 29 -7.57 -2.72 3.59
C MET A 29 -6.65 -2.44 4.81
N GLN A 30 -6.65 -3.35 5.79
CA GLN A 30 -5.89 -3.18 7.03
C GLN A 30 -4.53 -3.87 6.96
N GLU A 31 -4.40 -4.88 6.11
CA GLU A 31 -3.21 -5.70 5.96
C GLU A 31 -2.94 -5.95 4.48
N PHE A 32 -1.68 -5.78 4.08
CA PHE A 32 -1.26 -5.92 2.69
C PHE A 32 0.24 -6.28 2.64
N LEU A 33 0.63 -6.91 1.55
CA LEU A 33 2.01 -7.24 1.22
C LEU A 33 2.49 -6.32 0.10
N VAL A 34 3.77 -5.96 0.14
CA VAL A 34 4.42 -5.15 -0.90
C VAL A 34 5.72 -5.82 -1.30
N GLU A 35 5.92 -6.02 -2.60
CA GLU A 35 7.21 -6.47 -3.13
C GLU A 35 8.17 -5.29 -3.23
N PHE A 36 9.27 -5.34 -2.47
CA PHE A 36 10.36 -4.38 -2.57
C PHE A 36 11.56 -5.00 -3.26
N ARG A 37 12.01 -4.36 -4.34
CA ARG A 37 13.28 -4.70 -4.98
C ARG A 37 14.39 -3.91 -4.28
N GLY A 38 15.42 -4.62 -3.84
CA GLY A 38 16.62 -3.99 -3.30
C GLY A 38 17.29 -3.08 -4.35
N PRO A 39 18.09 -2.09 -3.91
CA PRO A 39 18.86 -1.27 -4.84
C PRO A 39 19.76 -2.14 -5.72
N GLN A 40 19.86 -1.80 -7.01
CA GLN A 40 20.64 -2.59 -7.97
C GLN A 40 22.14 -2.66 -7.63
N GLU A 41 22.66 -1.69 -6.88
CA GLU A 41 24.07 -1.52 -6.54
C GLU A 41 24.31 -1.58 -5.01
N SER A 42 23.66 -2.53 -4.32
CA SER A 42 23.75 -2.69 -2.85
C SER A 42 24.98 -3.47 -2.39
#